data_AF-A0A397SHQ6-F1
#
_entry.id   AF-A0A397SHQ6-F1
#
_cell.length_a   1.000
_cell.length_b   1.000
_cell.length_c   1.000
_cell.angle_alpha   90.00
_cell.angle_beta   90.00
_cell.angle_gamma   90.00
#
_symmetry.space_group_name_H-M   'P 1'
#
loop_
_entity.id
_entity.type
_entity.pdbx_description
1 polymer ?
#
loop_
_entity_poly.entity_id
_entity_poly.type
_entity_poly.pdbx_seq_one_letter_code
_entity_poly.pdbx_strand_id
1 'polypeptide(L)'
;MWTDEQLRVLIDSRKDYNEKYYDLVGNGKRNFWKQVSTKINLQFGTSYSGAHCMEKFESLKRDHKRMKDYIDGKDKGKKTKNVSKYDRLREQNIARRNQSPPPPYEESSGSISQPQL
;
A
#
# COMPACT_ATOMS: atom_id res chain seq x y z
N MET A 1 4.15 16.53 2.90
CA MET A 1 3.22 15.38 2.75
C MET A 1 4.06 14.12 2.59
N TRP A 2 3.63 12.95 3.09
CA TRP A 2 4.38 11.69 2.94
C TRP A 2 4.05 11.02 1.60
N THR A 3 5.06 10.68 0.80
CA THR A 3 4.91 9.95 -0.48
C THR A 3 4.97 8.43 -0.28
N ASP A 4 4.49 7.65 -1.24
CA ASP A 4 4.53 6.18 -1.17
C ASP A 4 5.96 5.64 -1.04
N GLU A 5 6.93 6.26 -1.70
CA GLU A 5 8.35 5.90 -1.59
C GLU A 5 8.91 6.16 -0.19
N GLN A 6 8.59 7.31 0.41
CA GLN A 6 8.99 7.64 1.78
C GLN A 6 8.34 6.67 2.80
N LEU A 7 7.07 6.33 2.58
CA LEU A 7 6.36 5.35 3.43
C LEU A 7 6.95 3.95 3.29
N ARG A 8 7.37 3.55 2.09
CA ARG A 8 8.05 2.28 1.86
C ARG A 8 9.34 2.20 2.67
N VAL A 9 10.19 3.22 2.61
CA VAL A 9 11.43 3.26 3.40
C VAL A 9 11.17 3.23 4.91
N LEU A 10 10.14 3.95 5.38
CA LEU A 10 9.72 3.93 6.78
C LEU A 10 9.27 2.54 7.24
N ILE A 11 8.42 1.88 6.45
CA ILE A 11 7.86 0.56 6.76
C ILE A 11 8.96 -0.51 6.71
N ASP A 12 9.77 -0.53 5.64
CA ASP A 12 10.83 -1.51 5.46
C ASP A 12 11.87 -1.41 6.59
N SER A 13 12.32 -0.20 6.92
CA SER A 13 13.27 0.01 8.03
C SER A 13 12.73 -0.50 9.38
N ARG A 14 11.41 -0.36 9.62
CA ARG A 14 10.78 -0.86 10.84
C ARG A 14 10.52 -2.37 10.80
N LYS A 15 10.28 -2.95 9.62
CA LYS A 15 10.13 -4.39 9.41
C LYS A 15 11.46 -5.11 9.62
N ASP A 16 12.54 -4.61 9.03
CA ASP A 16 13.88 -5.19 9.11
C ASP A 16 14.44 -5.17 10.54
N TYR A 17 14.07 -4.15 11.32
CA TYR A 17 14.48 -4.02 12.72
C TYR A 17 13.43 -4.55 13.72
N ASN A 18 12.37 -5.24 13.27
CA ASN A 18 11.20 -5.46 14.10
C ASN A 18 11.46 -6.27 15.37
N GLU A 19 12.20 -7.37 15.26
CA GLU A 19 12.50 -8.23 16.40
C GLU A 19 13.30 -7.46 17.46
N LYS A 20 14.42 -6.88 17.04
CA LYS A 20 15.31 -6.09 17.90
C LYS A 20 14.65 -4.83 18.47
N TYR A 21 13.67 -4.27 17.78
CA TYR A 21 12.99 -3.05 18.23
C TYR A 21 12.31 -3.21 19.58
N TYR A 22 11.75 -4.39 19.86
CA TYR A 22 11.04 -4.65 21.12
C TYR A 22 12.00 -4.80 22.30
N ASP A 23 13.21 -5.25 22.05
CA ASP A 23 14.28 -5.42 23.06
C ASP A 23 15.00 -4.10 23.39
N LEU A 24 14.76 -3.03 22.62
CA LEU A 24 15.36 -1.73 22.88
C LEU A 24 14.87 -1.12 24.20
N VAL A 25 15.82 -0.87 25.11
CA VAL A 25 15.61 -0.20 26.39
C VAL A 25 16.07 1.27 26.37
N GLY A 26 15.59 2.06 27.33
CA GLY A 26 15.97 3.47 27.49
C GLY A 26 15.75 4.30 26.21
N ASN A 27 16.81 4.99 25.77
CA ASN A 27 16.78 5.85 24.58
C ASN A 27 16.90 5.09 23.24
N GLY A 28 16.98 3.76 23.24
CA GLY A 28 17.18 2.93 22.04
C GLY A 28 16.13 3.18 20.96
N LYS A 29 14.84 3.19 21.32
CA LYS A 29 13.74 3.43 20.36
C LYS A 29 13.80 4.82 19.75
N ARG A 30 14.12 5.85 20.57
CA ARG A 30 14.31 7.22 20.09
C ARG A 30 15.46 7.31 19.08
N ASN A 31 16.57 6.64 19.35
CA ASN A 31 17.72 6.61 18.45
C ASN A 31 17.44 5.85 17.15
N PHE A 32 16.67 4.76 17.22
CA PHE A 32 16.18 4.06 16.03
C PHE A 32 15.38 5.01 15.13
N TRP A 33 14.39 5.72 15.69
CA TRP A 33 13.57 6.63 14.88
C TRP A 33 14.37 7.81 14.30
N LYS A 34 15.38 8.30 15.03
CA LYS A 34 16.33 9.29 14.48
C LYS A 34 17.06 8.74 13.27
N GLN A 35 17.60 7.52 13.33
CA GLN A 35 18.28 6.89 12.19
C GLN A 35 17.36 6.74 10.98
N VAL A 36 16.11 6.31 11.20
CA VAL A 36 15.11 6.21 10.12
C VAL A 36 14.84 7.59 9.50
N SER A 37 14.67 8.63 10.32
CA SER A 37 14.46 9.99 9.81
C SER A 37 15.66 10.50 9.00
N THR A 38 16.89 10.24 9.45
CA THR A 38 18.11 10.58 8.70
C THR A 38 18.15 9.88 7.35
N LYS A 39 17.82 8.58 7.30
CA LYS A 39 17.79 7.81 6.04
C LYS A 39 16.81 8.41 5.03
N ILE A 40 15.58 8.73 5.47
CA ILE A 40 14.56 9.32 4.61
C ILE A 40 14.97 10.73 4.15
N ASN A 41 15.48 11.55 5.08
CA ASN A 41 15.92 12.91 4.76
C ASN A 41 17.07 12.93 3.75
N LEU A 42 18.04 12.02 3.89
CA LEU A 42 19.15 11.91 2.93
C LEU A 42 18.69 11.45 1.55
N GLN A 43 17.72 10.53 1.48
CA GLN A 43 17.24 9.99 0.20
C GLN A 43 16.30 10.95 -0.55
N PHE A 44 15.45 11.69 0.16
CA PHE A 44 14.36 12.46 -0.44
C PHE A 44 14.46 13.97 -0.21
N GLY A 45 15.54 14.46 0.42
CA GLY A 45 15.71 15.89 0.73
C GLY A 45 14.67 16.44 1.72
N THR A 46 14.14 15.60 2.60
CA THR A 46 13.13 15.99 3.60
C THR A 46 13.77 16.47 4.91
N SER A 47 12.94 17.03 5.80
CA SER A 47 13.35 17.51 7.13
C SER A 47 12.56 16.85 8.26
N TYR A 48 12.34 15.54 8.18
CA TYR A 48 11.64 14.79 9.21
C TYR A 48 12.51 14.59 10.45
N SER A 49 11.85 14.51 11.61
CA SER A 49 12.47 14.13 12.87
C SER A 49 12.15 12.67 13.16
N GLY A 50 12.83 12.08 14.15
CA GLY A 50 12.46 10.75 14.63
C GLY A 50 11.02 10.69 15.15
N ALA A 51 10.53 11.76 15.78
CA ALA A 51 9.14 11.84 16.25
C ALA A 51 8.14 11.77 15.08
N HIS A 52 8.39 12.50 13.99
CA HIS A 52 7.56 12.43 12.78
C HIS A 52 7.47 11.01 12.23
N CYS A 53 8.60 10.29 12.18
CA CYS A 53 8.65 8.91 11.68
C CYS A 53 7.87 7.95 12.60
N MET A 54 8.05 8.07 13.92
CA MET A 54 7.35 7.27 14.91
C MET A 54 5.83 7.48 14.85
N GLU A 55 5.38 8.74 14.90
CA GLU A 55 3.96 9.08 14.83
C GLU A 55 3.31 8.60 13.54
N LYS A 56 4.02 8.78 12.42
CA LYS A 56 3.54 8.31 11.12
C LYS A 56 3.39 6.80 11.10
N PHE A 57 4.38 6.06 11.60
CA PHE A 57 4.32 4.60 11.67
C PHE A 57 3.17 4.12 12.57
N GLU A 58 3.00 4.73 13.75
CA GLU A 58 1.89 4.40 14.64
C GLU A 58 0.52 4.67 13.98
N SER A 59 0.41 5.75 13.20
CA SER A 59 -0.80 6.01 12.41
C SER A 59 -1.07 4.92 11.37
N LEU A 60 -0.06 4.51 10.61
CA LEU A 60 -0.18 3.43 9.63
C LEU A 60 -0.60 2.11 10.29
N LYS A 61 -0.01 1.79 11.45
CA LYS A 61 -0.34 0.57 12.21
C LYS A 61 -1.81 0.58 12.67
N ARG A 62 -2.30 1.73 13.15
CA ARG A 62 -3.73 1.89 13.53
C ARG A 62 -4.66 1.74 12.33
N ASP A 63 -4.32 2.35 11.20
CA ASP A 63 -5.12 2.27 9.97
C ASP A 63 -5.15 0.83 9.43
N HIS A 64 -4.02 0.14 9.44
CA HIS A 64 -3.94 -1.27 9.07
C HIS A 64 -4.79 -2.15 9.99
N LYS A 65 -4.73 -1.93 11.32
CA LYS A 65 -5.56 -2.66 12.29
C LYS A 65 -7.05 -2.44 12.02
N ARG A 66 -7.49 -1.19 11.86
CA ARG A 66 -8.90 -0.87 11.55
C ARG A 66 -9.38 -1.52 10.25
N MET A 67 -8.53 -1.49 9.22
CA MET A 67 -8.84 -2.14 7.95
C MET A 67 -8.96 -3.66 8.10
N LYS A 68 -8.07 -4.29 8.87
CA LYS A 68 -8.17 -5.71 9.21
C LYS A 68 -9.45 -6.05 9.98
N ASP A 69 -9.78 -5.27 11.00
CA ASP A 69 -10.99 -5.48 11.81
C ASP A 69 -12.26 -5.31 10.96
N TYR A 70 -12.26 -4.39 10.00
CA TYR A 70 -13.33 -4.22 9.03
C TYR A 70 -13.47 -5.42 8.10
N ILE A 71 -12.37 -5.91 7.52
CA ILE A 71 -12.38 -7.09 6.63
C ILE A 71 -12.85 -8.34 7.39
N ASP A 72 -12.46 -8.48 8.66
CA ASP A 72 -12.87 -9.58 9.53
C ASP A 72 -14.33 -9.45 10.02
N GLY A 73 -15.04 -8.37 9.67
CA GLY A 73 -16.43 -8.12 10.11
C GLY A 73 -16.57 -7.80 11.60
N LYS A 74 -15.47 -7.44 12.27
CA LYS A 74 -15.44 -7.14 13.72
C LYS A 74 -15.72 -5.68 14.03
N ASP A 75 -15.62 -4.79 13.03
CA ASP A 75 -15.81 -3.36 13.22
C ASP A 75 -17.30 -2.96 13.13
N LYS A 76 -17.89 -2.57 14.27
CA LYS A 76 -19.25 -2.02 14.37
C LYS A 76 -19.32 -0.49 14.12
N GLY A 77 -18.22 0.13 13.65
CA GLY A 77 -18.01 1.58 13.66
C GLY A 77 -17.74 2.23 12.29
N LYS A 78 -17.84 3.56 12.27
CA LYS A 78 -17.92 4.46 11.09
C LYS A 78 -16.89 4.17 9.97
N LYS A 79 -17.37 4.14 8.72
CA LYS A 79 -16.55 4.03 7.49
C LYS A 79 -15.51 5.14 7.42
N THR A 80 -14.22 4.78 7.44
CA THR A 80 -13.12 5.73 7.22
C THR A 80 -12.89 5.95 5.71
N LYS A 81 -12.27 7.07 5.31
CA LYS A 81 -11.96 7.33 3.88
C LYS A 81 -11.16 6.21 3.22
N ASN A 82 -10.22 5.60 3.95
CA ASN A 82 -9.42 4.47 3.45
C ASN A 82 -10.26 3.21 3.28
N VAL A 83 -11.17 2.93 4.21
CA VAL A 83 -12.12 1.82 4.11
C VAL A 83 -13.04 2.01 2.90
N SER A 84 -13.61 3.20 2.70
CA SER A 84 -14.44 3.49 1.52
C SER A 84 -13.68 3.36 0.20
N LYS A 85 -12.39 3.72 0.16
CA LYS A 85 -11.54 3.49 -1.01
C LYS A 85 -11.36 2.00 -1.28
N TYR A 86 -11.14 1.20 -0.24
CA TYR A 86 -11.00 -0.26 -0.37
C TYR A 86 -12.32 -0.92 -0.80
N ASP A 87 -13.45 -0.55 -0.21
CA ASP A 87 -14.79 -1.03 -0.62
C ASP A 87 -15.01 -0.81 -2.12
N ARG A 88 -14.75 0.41 -2.59
CA ARG A 88 -14.87 0.75 -4.02
C ARG A 88 -13.94 -0.09 -4.89
N LEU A 89 -12.68 -0.28 -4.50
CA LEU A 89 -11.72 -1.09 -5.25
C LEU A 89 -12.12 -2.58 -5.26
N ARG A 90 -12.64 -3.09 -4.14
CA ARG A 90 -13.15 -4.45 -4.00
C ARG A 90 -14.36 -4.66 -4.91
N GLU A 91 -15.34 -3.76 -4.88
CA GLU A 91 -16.50 -3.76 -5.76
C GLU A 91 -16.10 -3.70 -7.24
N GLN A 92 -15.18 -2.81 -7.61
CA GLN A 92 -14.65 -2.73 -8.98
C GLN A 92 -13.94 -4.02 -9.41
N ASN A 93 -13.18 -4.66 -8.52
CA ASN A 93 -12.52 -5.93 -8.83
C ASN A 93 -13.52 -7.09 -8.96
N ILE A 94 -14.59 -7.11 -8.17
CA ILE A 94 -15.69 -8.08 -8.31
C ILE A 94 -16.43 -7.84 -9.63
N ALA A 95 -16.76 -6.59 -9.95
CA ALA A 95 -17.41 -6.22 -11.21
C ALA A 95 -16.55 -6.60 -12.44
N ARG A 96 -15.23 -6.39 -12.38
CA ARG A 96 -14.30 -6.84 -13.44
C ARG A 96 -14.25 -8.35 -13.59
N ARG A 97 -14.32 -9.11 -12.49
CA ARG A 97 -14.36 -10.59 -12.55
C ARG A 97 -15.69 -11.12 -13.11
N ASN A 98 -16.77 -10.36 -12.96
CA ASN A 98 -18.10 -10.74 -13.46
C ASN A 98 -18.38 -10.20 -14.87
N GLN A 99 -17.47 -9.44 -15.48
CA GLN A 99 -17.53 -9.11 -16.90
C GLN A 99 -16.86 -10.22 -17.69
N SER A 100 -17.65 -10.97 -18.47
CA SER A 100 -17.12 -11.91 -19.46
C SER A 100 -16.12 -11.19 -20.37
N PRO A 101 -15.08 -11.90 -20.87
CA PRO A 101 -14.21 -11.35 -21.89
C PRO A 101 -15.05 -10.87 -23.07
N PRO A 102 -14.69 -9.75 -23.72
CA PRO A 102 -15.29 -9.40 -25.00
C PRO A 102 -15.09 -10.60 -25.95
N PRO A 103 -16.11 -10.94 -26.77
CA PRO A 103 -15.99 -12.05 -27.72
C PRO A 103 -14.75 -11.82 -28.60
N PRO A 104 -13.95 -12.88 -28.89
CA PRO A 104 -12.85 -12.77 -29.83
C PRO A 104 -13.39 -12.24 -31.16
N TYR A 105 -12.70 -11.23 -31.68
CA TYR A 105 -12.91 -10.64 -32.99
C TYR A 105 -13.19 -11.74 -34.05
N GLU A 106 -14.31 -11.62 -34.76
CA GLU A 106 -14.53 -12.41 -35.97
C GLU A 106 -13.53 -11.91 -37.03
N GLU A 107 -12.52 -12.73 -37.34
CA GLU A 107 -11.72 -12.57 -38.55
C GLU A 107 -12.63 -12.71 -39.77
N SER A 108 -13.06 -11.56 -40.31
CA SER A 108 -13.62 -11.45 -41.65
C SER A 108 -12.61 -12.01 -42.65
N SER A 109 -12.85 -13.23 -43.12
CA SER A 109 -12.09 -13.92 -44.15
C SER A 109 -12.15 -13.17 -45.48
N GLY A 110 -11.16 -12.30 -45.71
CA GLY A 110 -10.88 -11.73 -47.02
C GLY A 110 -10.41 -12.82 -47.98
N SER A 111 -11.27 -13.20 -48.92
CA SER A 111 -10.93 -14.13 -50.00
C SER A 111 -9.90 -13.51 -50.95
N ILE A 112 -8.67 -14.04 -50.96
CA ILE A 112 -7.70 -13.81 -52.04
C ILE A 112 -7.90 -14.92 -53.07
N SER A 113 -8.41 -14.56 -54.25
CA SER A 113 -8.44 -15.45 -55.41
C SER A 113 -7.10 -15.35 -56.16
N GLN A 114 -6.43 -16.49 -56.35
CA GLN A 114 -5.28 -16.64 -57.26
C GLN A 114 -5.73 -16.54 -58.72
N PRO A 115 -4.88 -16.03 -59.64
CA PRO A 115 -5.13 -16.10 -61.07
C PRO A 115 -4.87 -17.52 -61.59
N GLN A 116 -5.76 -18.01 -62.45
CA GLN A 116 -5.58 -19.26 -63.21
C GLN A 116 -4.91 -18.98 -64.56
N LEU A 117 -4.18 -19.99 -65.05
CA LEU A 117 -3.40 -20.08 -66.30
C LEU A 117 -4.11 -19.54 -67.55
#